data_AF-A0A6G1K0Q5-F1
#
_entry.id   AF-A0A6G1K0Q5-F1
#
_cell.length_a   1.000
_cell.length_b   1.000
_cell.length_c   1.000
_cell.angle_alpha   90.00
_cell.angle_beta   90.00
_cell.angle_gamma   90.00
#
_symmetry.space_group_name_H-M   'P 1'
#
loop_
_entity.id
_entity.type
_entity.pdbx_description
1 polymer ?
#
loop_
_entity_poly.entity_id
_entity_poly.type
_entity_poly.pdbx_seq_one_letter_code
_entity_poly.pdbx_strand_id
1 'polypeptide(L)' 'MMAMSISTSNGTSYYYDDGDDAHFYSIILILGTGGLLKLLELGYQVYVNPGDVVFFLAN' A
#
# COMPACT_ATOMS: atom_id res chain seq x y z
N MET A 1 2.72 15.55 -1.82
CA MET A 1 3.26 14.85 -3.01
C MET A 1 2.72 13.40 -3.01
N MET A 2 2.89 12.61 -4.09
CA MET A 2 2.29 11.25 -4.26
C MET A 2 3.36 10.15 -4.28
N ALA A 3 3.28 9.16 -3.38
CA ALA A 3 4.17 8.00 -3.39
C ALA A 3 3.52 6.81 -4.13
N MET A 4 4.30 6.03 -4.87
CA MET A 4 3.82 4.85 -5.58
C MET A 4 4.72 3.65 -5.29
N SER A 5 4.11 2.54 -4.88
CA SER A 5 4.81 1.26 -4.69
C SER A 5 4.15 0.14 -5.49
N ILE A 6 4.95 -0.89 -5.78
CA ILE A 6 4.54 -2.07 -6.54
C ILE A 6 4.73 -3.30 -5.66
N SER A 7 3.66 -4.06 -5.45
CA SER A 7 3.72 -5.34 -4.74
C SER A 7 3.86 -6.50 -5.73
N THR A 8 5.00 -7.19 -5.68
CA THR A 8 5.34 -8.28 -6.62
C THR A 8 5.42 -9.66 -5.96
N SER A 9 5.31 -9.77 -4.63
CA SER A 9 5.47 -11.05 -3.91
C SER A 9 4.63 -11.12 -2.63
N ASN A 10 4.69 -12.25 -1.90
CA ASN A 10 3.96 -12.43 -0.64
C ASN A 10 4.39 -11.39 0.41
N GLY A 11 3.40 -10.87 1.14
CA GLY A 11 3.51 -9.67 1.97
C GLY A 11 4.76 -9.58 2.86
N THR A 12 5.32 -8.39 2.91
CA THR A 12 6.38 -7.99 3.83
C THR A 12 5.77 -7.57 5.19
N SER A 13 6.61 -7.50 6.22
CA SER A 13 6.27 -6.88 7.50
C SER A 13 5.78 -5.43 7.31
N TYR A 14 5.06 -4.86 8.28
CA TYR A 14 4.64 -3.45 8.23
C TYR A 14 5.82 -2.54 7.92
N TYR A 15 5.64 -1.67 6.94
CA TYR A 15 6.60 -0.64 6.57
C TYR A 15 5.85 0.68 6.40
N TYR A 16 6.47 1.76 6.84
CA TYR A 16 6.10 3.09 6.40
C TYR A 16 6.85 3.38 5.10
N ASP A 17 6.30 4.29 4.31
CA ASP A 17 6.93 4.83 3.11
C ASP A 17 8.04 5.80 3.55
N ASP A 18 9.00 5.29 4.33
CA ASP A 18 9.94 6.11 5.11
C ASP A 18 11.08 6.57 4.18
N GLY A 19 11.15 7.88 3.94
CA GLY A 19 12.14 8.49 3.05
C GLY A 19 11.65 9.62 2.13
N ASP A 20 10.40 10.11 2.24
CA ASP A 20 9.85 10.99 1.20
C ASP A 20 9.08 12.24 1.75
N ASP A 21 9.75 13.39 1.67
CA ASP A 21 9.31 14.80 1.52
C ASP A 21 7.79 15.15 1.49
N ALA A 22 7.06 15.02 2.60
CA ALA A 22 5.67 15.54 2.73
C ALA A 22 4.65 14.93 1.74
N HIS A 23 4.69 13.60 1.59
CA HIS A 23 3.69 12.86 0.82
C HIS A 23 2.44 12.60 1.66
N PHE A 24 1.27 13.01 1.16
CA PHE A 24 -0.02 12.83 1.86
C PHE A 24 -0.77 11.59 1.40
N TYR A 25 -0.37 11.01 0.28
CA TYR A 25 -1.11 9.96 -0.40
C TYR A 25 -0.16 8.92 -1.01
N SER A 26 -0.59 7.67 -0.96
CA SER A 26 0.12 6.53 -1.52
C SER A 26 -0.77 5.73 -2.46
N ILE A 27 -0.15 5.20 -3.52
CA ILE A 27 -0.75 4.23 -4.45
C ILE A 27 0.04 2.93 -4.37
N ILE A 28 -0.67 1.81 -4.24
CA ILE A 28 -0.10 0.47 -4.37
C ILE A 28 -0.74 -0.21 -5.57
N LEU A 29 0.09 -0.68 -6.51
CA LEU A 29 -0.30 -1.58 -7.59
C LEU A 29 0.08 -3.02 -7.22
N ILE A 30 -0.89 -3.93 -7.24
CA ILE A 30 -0.67 -5.34 -6.92
C ILE A 30 -0.40 -6.11 -8.22
N LEU A 31 0.83 -6.60 -8.38
CA LEU A 31 1.23 -7.42 -9.53
C LEU A 31 1.43 -8.90 -9.17
N GLY A 32 1.82 -9.17 -7.92
CA GLY A 32 2.08 -10.51 -7.41
C GLY A 32 0.86 -11.17 -6.79
N THR A 33 1.07 -11.94 -5.72
CA THR A 33 0.01 -12.64 -5.00
C THR A 33 -0.94 -11.67 -4.31
N GLY A 34 -2.24 -11.98 -4.37
CA GLY A 34 -3.25 -11.28 -3.58
C GLY A 34 -3.14 -11.59 -2.08
N GLY A 35 -3.83 -10.80 -1.26
CA GLY A 35 -3.81 -10.97 0.19
C GLY A 35 -4.58 -9.89 0.93
N LEU A 36 -4.54 -9.97 2.26
CA LEU A 36 -5.17 -8.98 3.12
C LEU A 36 -4.23 -7.80 3.35
N LEU A 37 -4.57 -6.64 2.76
CA LEU A 37 -3.92 -5.37 3.05
C LEU A 37 -4.54 -4.76 4.32
N LYS A 38 -3.69 -4.43 5.29
CA LYS A 38 -4.10 -3.79 6.54
C LYS A 38 -3.53 -2.38 6.63
N LEU A 39 -4.41 -1.39 6.60
CA LEU A 39 -4.08 0.02 6.83
C LEU A 39 -4.43 0.35 8.28
N LEU A 40 -3.51 0.00 9.20
CA LEU A 40 -3.77 0.00 10.65
C LEU A 40 -4.18 1.37 11.19
N GLU A 41 -3.49 2.43 10.76
CA GLU A 41 -3.76 3.80 11.22
C GLU A 41 -5.11 4.33 10.71
N LEU A 42 -5.57 3.81 9.58
CA LEU A 42 -6.91 4.11 9.03
C LEU A 42 -7.99 3.15 9.57
N GLY A 43 -7.62 2.16 10.40
CA GLY A 43 -8.52 1.12 10.88
C GLY A 43 -9.15 0.28 9.77
N TYR A 44 -8.52 0.25 8.58
CA TYR A 44 -9.11 -0.32 7.37
C TYR A 44 -8.40 -1.61 6.95
N GLN A 45 -9.16 -2.57 6.46
CA GLN A 45 -8.64 -3.83 5.93
C GLN A 45 -9.36 -4.15 4.63
N VAL A 46 -8.60 -4.51 3.61
CA VAL A 46 -9.12 -4.83 2.28
C VAL A 46 -8.39 -6.02 1.70
N TYR A 47 -9.14 -6.95 1.12
CA TYR A 47 -8.55 -8.05 0.37
C TYR A 47 -8.25 -7.57 -1.05
N VAL A 48 -7.00 -7.73 -1.50
CA VAL A 48 -6.52 -7.29 -2.80
C VAL A 48 -6.04 -8.46 -3.64
N ASN A 49 -6.12 -8.34 -4.95
CA ASN A 49 -5.73 -9.33 -5.94
C ASN A 49 -4.75 -8.73 -6.97
N PRO A 50 -3.97 -9.55 -7.69
CA PRO A 50 -3.20 -9.07 -8.83
C PRO A 50 -4.09 -8.32 -9.83
N GLY A 51 -3.66 -7.11 -10.20
CA GLY A 51 -4.41 -6.15 -11.01
C GLY A 51 -5.09 -5.03 -10.21
N ASP A 52 -5.26 -5.19 -8.90
CA ASP A 52 -5.88 -4.16 -8.06
C ASP A 52 -4.93 -2.97 -7.85
N VAL A 53 -5.54 -1.78 -7.72
CA VAL A 53 -4.88 -0.54 -7.34
C VAL A 53 -5.54 -0.01 -6.08
N VAL A 54 -4.74 0.26 -5.05
CA VAL A 54 -5.21 0.85 -3.80
C VAL A 54 -4.61 2.25 -3.66
N PHE A 55 -5.48 3.25 -3.46
CA PHE A 55 -5.10 4.62 -3.18
C PHE A 55 -5.58 4.99 -1.78
N PHE A 56 -4.68 5.53 -0.94
CA PHE A 56 -5.01 5.90 0.44
C PHE A 56 -4.16 7.07 0.93
N LEU A 57 -4.63 7.72 2.00
CA LEU A 57 -3.90 8.77 2.71
C LEU A 57 -2.77 8.13 3.54
N ALA A 58 -1.55 8.64 3.41
CA ALA A 58 -0.34 8.10 4.04
C ALA A 58 0.32 9.09 5.02
N ASN A 59 -0.47 10.00 5.60
CA ASN A 59 -0.03 11.01 6.57
C ASN A 59 -0.51 10.71 7.98
#